data_AF-A0A365H5N8-F1
#
_entry.id   AF-A0A365H5N8-F1
#
_cell.length_a   1.000
_cell.length_b   1.000
_cell.length_c   1.000
_cell.angle_alpha   90.00
_cell.angle_beta   90.00
_cell.angle_gamma   90.00
#
_symmetry.space_group_name_H-M   'P 1'
#
loop_
_entity.id
_entity.type
_entity.pdbx_description
1 polymer ?
#
loop_
_entity_poly.entity_id
_entity_poly.type
_entity_poly.pdbx_seq_one_letter_code
_entity_poly.pdbx_strand_id
1 'polypeptide(L)'
;MTQPPQPGDQPWQQPPGQPPPYGTPPGDPYGWRPYGEVPAYPDPAAGLASRWARLGAAIVDGILLSAATALLSLPFIDWGRVVRAPDADTVYVPTGQWAATLIGVVLALLYFWLLHARWGQTLGKRLLGIRVVRAVDGGPVDNSQALLRAAVYTVLGGFCSCFFLIDVAWILWDRRRQALHDKAARTVVERAGARPDPYAGR
;
A
#
# COMPACT_ATOMS: atom_id res chain seq x y z
N MET A 1 -101.98 35.55 -34.66
CA MET A 1 -101.02 35.75 -33.57
C MET A 1 -100.01 34.63 -33.66
N THR A 2 -98.83 34.96 -34.15
CA THR A 2 -97.75 34.07 -34.57
C THR A 2 -96.91 33.65 -33.35
N GLN A 3 -96.75 32.34 -33.17
CA GLN A 3 -95.89 31.75 -32.14
C GLN A 3 -94.42 32.02 -32.48
N PRO A 4 -93.59 32.48 -31.52
CA PRO A 4 -92.16 32.73 -31.77
C PRO A 4 -91.36 31.41 -31.88
N PRO A 5 -90.29 31.40 -32.69
CA PRO A 5 -89.52 30.18 -33.01
C PRO A 5 -88.70 29.66 -31.83
N GLN A 6 -88.59 28.33 -31.74
CA GLN A 6 -87.76 27.64 -30.75
C GLN A 6 -86.26 27.89 -30.99
N PRO A 7 -85.47 28.28 -29.97
CA PRO A 7 -84.02 28.35 -30.05
C PRO A 7 -83.39 26.95 -30.12
N GLY A 8 -82.57 26.73 -31.14
CA GLY A 8 -81.91 25.46 -31.44
C GLY A 8 -80.80 25.06 -30.46
N ASP A 9 -80.54 23.75 -30.47
CA ASP A 9 -79.53 23.05 -29.68
C ASP A 9 -78.12 23.59 -29.93
N GLN A 10 -77.51 24.23 -28.93
CA GLN A 10 -76.07 24.50 -28.93
C GLN A 10 -75.34 23.40 -28.16
N PRO A 11 -74.37 22.70 -28.77
CA PRO A 11 -73.60 21.68 -28.08
C PRO A 11 -72.67 22.31 -27.04
N TRP A 12 -72.67 21.71 -25.85
CA TRP A 12 -71.87 22.05 -24.69
C TRP A 12 -70.39 22.29 -25.01
N GLN A 13 -69.89 23.48 -24.66
CA GLN A 13 -68.45 23.78 -24.65
C GLN A 13 -67.83 23.15 -23.37
N GLN A 14 -66.95 22.16 -23.54
CA GLN A 14 -66.15 21.61 -22.44
C GLN A 14 -65.03 22.59 -22.07
N PRO A 15 -64.74 22.82 -20.79
CA PRO A 15 -63.59 23.62 -20.38
C PRO A 15 -62.26 22.96 -20.81
N PRO A 16 -61.19 23.72 -21.11
CA PRO A 16 -59.92 23.15 -21.55
C PRO A 16 -59.34 22.19 -20.50
N GLY A 17 -59.15 20.93 -20.89
CA GLY A 17 -58.50 19.94 -20.05
C GLY A 17 -57.06 20.34 -19.72
N GLN A 18 -56.66 20.15 -18.47
CA GLN A 18 -55.27 20.30 -18.03
C GLN A 18 -54.36 19.36 -18.82
N PRO A 19 -53.16 19.79 -19.27
CA PRO A 19 -52.23 18.91 -19.94
C PRO A 19 -51.79 17.78 -19.00
N PRO A 20 -51.65 16.53 -19.49
CA PRO A 20 -51.25 15.40 -18.66
C PRO A 20 -49.84 15.63 -18.08
N PRO A 21 -49.55 15.10 -16.87
CA PRO A 21 -48.20 15.12 -16.31
C PRO A 21 -47.23 14.45 -17.27
N TYR A 22 -46.09 15.09 -17.54
CA TYR A 22 -45.05 14.55 -18.40
C TYR A 22 -44.67 13.14 -17.95
N GLY A 23 -44.99 12.14 -18.78
CA GLY A 23 -44.59 10.76 -18.54
C GLY A 23 -43.08 10.64 -18.57
N THR A 24 -42.52 9.82 -17.68
CA THR A 24 -41.17 9.28 -17.81
C THR A 24 -41.01 8.66 -19.21
N PRO A 25 -39.98 9.03 -20.00
CA PRO A 25 -39.76 8.44 -21.30
C PRO A 25 -39.62 6.91 -21.18
N PRO A 26 -40.19 6.12 -22.10
CA PRO A 26 -39.91 4.69 -22.18
C PRO A 26 -38.41 4.47 -22.27
N GLY A 27 -37.87 3.56 -21.46
CA GLY A 27 -36.45 3.24 -21.43
C GLY A 27 -35.94 2.89 -22.83
N ASP A 28 -34.92 3.61 -23.28
CA ASP A 28 -34.28 3.39 -24.56
C ASP A 28 -33.67 1.98 -24.62
N PRO A 29 -34.02 1.13 -25.60
CA PRO A 29 -33.45 -0.23 -25.72
C PRO A 29 -31.98 -0.22 -26.14
N TYR A 30 -31.50 0.93 -26.63
CA TYR A 30 -30.14 1.14 -27.07
C TYR A 30 -29.49 2.13 -26.12
N GLY A 31 -28.84 1.59 -25.08
CA GLY A 31 -28.27 2.33 -23.96
C GLY A 31 -27.28 3.42 -24.39
N TRP A 32 -27.80 4.63 -24.57
CA TRP A 32 -27.01 5.84 -24.72
C TRP A 32 -26.37 6.16 -23.36
N ARG A 33 -25.08 5.83 -23.21
CA ARG A 33 -24.29 6.32 -22.06
C ARG A 33 -23.95 7.79 -22.33
N PRO A 34 -24.15 8.70 -21.36
CA PRO A 34 -23.77 10.11 -21.52
C PRO A 34 -22.32 10.22 -21.98
N TYR A 35 -22.08 10.97 -23.07
CA TYR A 35 -20.75 11.36 -23.52
C TYR A 35 -20.11 12.22 -22.40
N GLY A 36 -19.38 11.57 -21.49
CA GLY A 36 -18.81 12.23 -20.32
C GLY A 36 -18.23 11.27 -19.28
N GLU A 37 -18.71 10.03 -19.20
CA GLU A 37 -18.04 8.97 -18.44
C GLU A 37 -16.94 8.34 -19.29
N VAL A 38 -15.84 9.09 -19.48
CA VAL A 38 -14.55 8.42 -19.67
C VAL A 38 -14.34 7.55 -18.42
N PRO A 39 -14.07 6.24 -18.55
CA PRO A 39 -13.64 5.45 -17.39
C PRO A 39 -12.47 6.20 -16.77
N ALA A 40 -12.65 6.73 -15.57
CA ALA A 40 -11.56 7.34 -14.83
C ALA A 40 -10.42 6.31 -14.87
N TYR A 41 -9.29 6.66 -15.51
CA TYR A 41 -8.14 5.77 -15.54
C TYR A 41 -7.89 5.36 -14.08
N PRO A 42 -8.03 4.07 -13.71
CA PRO A 42 -7.95 3.69 -12.32
C PRO A 42 -6.61 4.18 -11.82
N ASP A 43 -6.62 5.07 -10.82
CA ASP A 43 -5.39 5.66 -10.28
C ASP A 43 -4.45 4.48 -9.97
N PRO A 44 -3.28 4.39 -10.61
CA PRO A 44 -2.36 3.27 -10.37
C PRO A 44 -1.87 3.25 -8.92
N ALA A 45 -2.12 4.31 -8.14
CA ALA A 45 -1.91 4.39 -6.71
C ALA A 45 -3.16 4.12 -5.85
N ALA A 46 -4.33 3.88 -6.44
CA ALA A 46 -5.55 3.51 -5.72
C ALA A 46 -5.32 2.22 -4.93
N GLY A 47 -5.55 2.28 -3.61
CA GLY A 47 -5.31 1.16 -2.69
C GLY A 47 -3.84 0.98 -2.24
N LEU A 48 -2.88 1.69 -2.85
CA LEU A 48 -1.49 1.63 -2.42
C LEU A 48 -1.28 2.30 -1.05
N ALA A 49 -0.29 1.80 -0.32
CA ALA A 49 0.14 2.39 0.93
C ALA A 49 0.61 3.84 0.73
N SER A 50 0.39 4.68 1.74
CA SER A 50 0.96 6.03 1.74
C SER A 50 2.47 5.96 1.97
N ARG A 51 3.20 6.97 1.49
CA ARG A 51 4.65 7.09 1.70
C ARG A 51 5.00 7.08 3.19
N TRP A 52 4.21 7.82 3.98
CA TRP A 52 4.35 7.92 5.43
C TRP A 52 4.06 6.61 6.16
N ALA A 53 3.08 5.83 5.73
CA ALA A 53 2.83 4.51 6.31
C ALA A 53 4.03 3.57 6.04
N ARG A 54 4.66 3.65 4.87
CA ARG A 54 5.86 2.85 4.59
C ARG A 54 7.07 3.31 5.40
N LEU A 55 7.28 4.63 5.52
CA LEU A 55 8.35 5.20 6.34
C LEU A 55 8.17 4.84 7.82
N GLY A 56 6.98 5.05 8.36
CA GLY A 56 6.67 4.69 9.75
C GLY A 56 6.88 3.21 10.01
N ALA A 57 6.49 2.33 9.08
CA ALA A 57 6.68 0.90 9.23
C ALA A 57 8.17 0.54 9.24
N ALA A 58 8.96 1.17 8.36
CA ALA A 58 10.41 0.98 8.30
C ALA A 58 11.12 1.49 9.57
N ILE A 59 10.67 2.61 10.16
CA ILE A 59 11.19 3.12 11.43
C ILE A 59 10.92 2.11 12.56
N VAL A 60 9.67 1.63 12.65
CA VAL A 60 9.30 0.64 13.67
C VAL A 60 10.09 -0.65 13.50
N ASP A 61 10.19 -1.19 12.28
CA ASP A 61 10.99 -2.38 11.98
C ASP A 61 12.48 -2.14 12.31
N GLY A 62 13.01 -0.96 12.02
CA GLY A 62 14.39 -0.57 12.32
C GLY A 62 14.66 -0.51 13.83
N ILE A 63 13.75 0.05 14.63
CA ILE A 63 13.86 0.06 16.10
C ILE A 63 13.86 -1.37 16.62
N LEU A 64 12.91 -2.21 16.18
CA LEU A 64 12.80 -3.60 16.62
C LEU A 64 14.07 -4.40 16.30
N LEU A 65 14.58 -4.28 15.07
CA LEU A 65 15.79 -4.96 14.65
C LEU A 65 17.01 -4.42 15.39
N SER A 66 17.14 -3.11 15.58
CA SER A 66 18.27 -2.52 16.31
C SER A 66 18.31 -2.97 17.77
N ALA A 67 17.16 -3.04 18.44
CA ALA A 67 17.06 -3.53 19.82
C ALA A 67 17.42 -5.02 19.91
N ALA A 68 16.92 -5.84 18.98
CA ALA A 68 17.22 -7.26 18.93
C ALA A 68 18.71 -7.51 18.64
N THR A 69 19.30 -6.79 17.69
CA THR A 69 20.74 -6.88 17.39
C THR A 69 21.57 -6.41 18.58
N ALA A 70 21.22 -5.31 19.24
CA ALA A 70 21.94 -4.83 20.43
C ALA A 70 21.92 -5.86 21.58
N LEU A 71 20.76 -6.48 21.83
CA LEU A 71 20.61 -7.52 22.84
C LEU A 71 21.46 -8.76 22.53
N LEU A 72 21.45 -9.22 21.27
CA LEU A 72 22.28 -10.33 20.82
C LEU A 72 23.77 -10.00 20.82
N SER A 73 24.11 -8.71 20.75
CA SER A 73 25.48 -8.23 20.69
C SER A 73 26.14 -8.08 22.07
N LEU A 74 25.36 -8.13 23.16
CA LEU A 74 25.87 -7.95 24.54
C LEU A 74 27.09 -8.81 24.90
N PRO A 75 27.18 -10.10 24.51
CA PRO A 75 28.35 -10.92 24.84
C PRO A 75 29.65 -10.47 24.17
N PHE A 76 29.54 -9.65 23.13
CA PHE A 76 30.67 -9.16 22.33
C PHE A 76 31.12 -7.74 22.72
N ILE A 77 30.46 -7.14 23.72
CA ILE A 77 30.78 -5.82 24.25
C ILE A 77 31.91 -5.93 25.27
N ASP A 78 32.94 -5.11 25.09
CA ASP A 78 33.98 -4.88 26.09
C ASP A 78 33.48 -3.85 27.11
N TRP A 79 32.87 -4.34 28.18
CA TRP A 79 32.34 -3.50 29.27
C TRP A 79 33.42 -2.64 29.95
N GLY A 80 34.69 -3.05 29.88
CA GLY A 80 35.80 -2.24 30.38
C GLY A 80 35.94 -0.93 29.60
N ARG A 81 35.80 -0.99 28.27
CA ARG A 81 35.80 0.20 27.39
C ARG A 81 34.57 1.08 27.62
N VAL A 82 33.40 0.46 27.76
CA VAL A 82 32.14 1.20 28.02
C VAL A 82 32.25 2.10 29.25
N VAL A 83 32.86 1.59 30.33
CA VAL A 83 32.94 2.34 31.60
C VAL A 83 34.17 3.24 31.67
N ARG A 84 35.30 2.85 31.05
CA ARG A 84 36.61 3.49 31.30
C ARG A 84 37.18 4.26 30.11
N ALA A 85 36.61 4.11 28.92
CA ALA A 85 37.08 4.74 27.70
C ALA A 85 35.91 5.26 26.86
N PRO A 86 35.22 6.33 27.32
CA PRO A 86 34.05 6.87 26.62
C PRO A 86 34.38 7.38 25.21
N ASP A 87 35.64 7.75 24.95
CA ASP A 87 36.12 8.24 23.66
C ASP A 87 36.65 7.11 22.75
N ALA A 88 36.48 5.85 23.12
CA ALA A 88 36.93 4.73 22.30
C ALA A 88 36.13 4.64 20.98
N ASP A 89 36.83 4.46 19.86
CA ASP A 89 36.23 4.30 18.52
C ASP A 89 35.24 3.12 18.45
N THR A 90 35.40 2.12 19.32
CA THR A 90 34.47 0.99 19.43
C THR A 90 34.46 0.39 20.83
N VAL A 91 33.28 -0.02 21.25
CA VAL A 91 33.02 -0.76 22.51
C VAL A 91 33.04 -2.27 22.32
N TYR A 92 33.28 -2.77 21.10
CA TYR A 92 33.32 -4.20 20.83
C TYR A 92 34.72 -4.79 21.03
N VAL A 93 34.77 -6.06 21.43
CA VAL A 93 36.01 -6.86 21.35
C VAL A 93 36.45 -7.00 19.88
N PRO A 94 37.74 -7.25 19.56
CA PRO A 94 38.24 -7.21 18.17
C PRO A 94 37.46 -8.08 17.17
N THR A 95 37.01 -9.27 17.57
CA THR A 95 36.15 -10.15 16.75
C THR A 95 34.65 -9.87 16.91
N GLY A 96 34.28 -9.18 17.99
CA GLY A 96 32.92 -8.90 18.39
C GLY A 96 32.20 -7.92 17.46
N GLN A 97 32.93 -6.95 16.92
CA GLN A 97 32.36 -5.98 15.97
C GLN A 97 31.84 -6.69 14.71
N TRP A 98 32.66 -7.58 14.13
CA TRP A 98 32.29 -8.33 12.94
C TRP A 98 31.16 -9.32 13.23
N ALA A 99 31.18 -9.96 14.39
CA ALA A 99 30.10 -10.84 14.84
C ALA A 99 28.77 -10.09 14.98
N ALA A 100 28.76 -8.93 15.66
CA ALA A 100 27.58 -8.09 15.84
C ALA A 100 27.00 -7.61 14.50
N THR A 101 27.86 -7.15 13.58
CA THR A 101 27.44 -6.75 12.22
C THR A 101 26.81 -7.92 11.47
N LEU A 102 27.46 -9.10 11.49
CA LEU A 102 26.95 -10.30 10.80
C LEU A 102 25.61 -10.75 11.38
N ILE A 103 25.46 -10.74 12.70
CA ILE A 103 24.21 -11.03 13.40
C ILE A 103 23.11 -10.08 12.94
N GLY A 104 23.38 -8.76 12.89
CA GLY A 104 22.41 -7.77 12.42
C GLY A 104 21.96 -8.01 10.98
N VAL A 105 22.90 -8.27 10.07
CA VAL A 105 22.61 -8.56 8.66
C VAL A 105 21.76 -9.82 8.50
N VAL A 106 22.15 -10.91 9.16
CA VAL A 106 21.42 -12.20 9.08
C VAL A 106 20.04 -12.06 9.71
N LEU A 107 19.94 -11.41 10.88
CA LEU A 107 18.67 -11.19 11.55
C LEU A 107 17.71 -10.37 10.67
N ALA A 108 18.18 -9.25 10.09
CA ALA A 108 17.38 -8.43 9.20
C ALA A 108 16.93 -9.21 7.95
N LEU A 109 17.85 -9.94 7.31
CA LEU A 109 17.54 -10.75 6.14
C LEU A 109 16.45 -11.79 6.44
N LEU A 110 16.61 -12.57 7.51
CA LEU A 110 15.65 -13.60 7.91
C LEU A 110 14.32 -12.99 8.33
N TYR A 111 14.35 -11.91 9.11
CA TYR A 111 13.16 -11.19 9.54
C TYR A 111 12.35 -10.71 8.34
N PHE A 112 12.96 -9.99 7.40
CA PHE A 112 12.24 -9.50 6.23
C PHE A 112 11.81 -10.65 5.33
N TRP A 113 12.70 -11.60 5.02
CA TRP A 113 12.37 -12.69 4.11
C TRP A 113 11.20 -13.53 4.61
N LEU A 114 11.29 -14.07 5.84
CA LEU A 114 10.31 -15.01 6.36
C LEU A 114 8.96 -14.35 6.59
N LEU A 115 8.92 -13.13 7.13
CA LEU A 115 7.65 -12.45 7.42
C LEU A 115 6.93 -12.03 6.13
N HIS A 116 7.67 -11.58 5.11
CA HIS A 116 7.06 -11.26 3.82
C HIS A 116 6.61 -12.51 3.06
N ALA A 117 7.37 -13.60 3.13
CA ALA A 117 6.99 -14.86 2.49
C ALA A 117 5.71 -15.43 3.12
N ARG A 118 5.57 -15.37 4.44
CA ARG A 118 4.46 -15.99 5.16
C ARG A 118 3.19 -15.12 5.23
N TRP A 119 3.33 -13.81 5.42
CA TRP A 119 2.19 -12.91 5.69
C TRP A 119 2.19 -11.63 4.84
N GLY A 120 3.22 -11.40 4.02
CA GLY A 120 3.38 -10.13 3.29
C GLY A 120 3.58 -8.91 4.21
N GLN A 121 3.76 -9.12 5.52
CA GLN A 121 3.80 -8.05 6.51
C GLN A 121 4.87 -8.33 7.58
N THR A 122 5.68 -7.31 7.83
CA THR A 122 6.52 -7.20 9.02
C THR A 122 5.71 -6.68 10.21
N LEU A 123 6.30 -6.65 11.40
CA LEU A 123 5.62 -6.15 12.60
C LEU A 123 5.25 -4.67 12.45
N GLY A 124 6.15 -3.82 11.96
CA GLY A 124 5.87 -2.41 11.68
C GLY A 124 4.79 -2.22 10.61
N LYS A 125 4.78 -3.08 9.58
CA LYS A 125 3.74 -3.07 8.54
C LYS A 125 2.37 -3.50 9.05
N ARG A 126 2.32 -4.48 9.97
CA ARG A 126 1.08 -4.88 10.66
C ARG A 126 0.52 -3.73 11.48
N LEU A 127 1.39 -3.07 12.26
CA LEU A 127 1.01 -1.93 13.09
C LEU A 127 0.41 -0.77 12.27
N LEU A 128 0.91 -0.54 11.06
CA LEU A 128 0.40 0.51 10.18
C LEU A 128 -0.61 0.03 9.14
N GLY A 129 -1.08 -1.21 9.23
CA GLY A 129 -2.13 -1.75 8.37
C GLY A 129 -1.76 -1.74 6.88
N ILE A 130 -0.50 -2.02 6.54
CA ILE A 130 -0.02 -2.12 5.15
C ILE A 130 0.58 -3.49 4.87
N ARG A 131 0.54 -3.95 3.62
CA ARG A 131 1.06 -5.26 3.23
C ARG A 131 1.69 -5.25 1.86
N VAL A 132 2.62 -6.17 1.65
CA VAL A 132 3.28 -6.39 0.37
C VAL A 132 2.52 -7.47 -0.40
N VAL A 133 2.26 -7.20 -1.67
CA VAL A 133 1.61 -8.13 -2.60
C VAL A 133 2.36 -8.16 -3.93
N ARG A 134 2.10 -9.19 -4.73
CA ARG A 134 2.68 -9.32 -6.07
C ARG A 134 2.13 -8.22 -6.99
N ALA A 135 3.00 -7.58 -7.78
CA ALA A 135 2.63 -6.41 -8.56
C ALA A 135 1.75 -6.70 -9.79
N VAL A 136 1.67 -7.95 -10.26
CA VAL A 136 0.93 -8.32 -11.48
C VAL A 136 -0.55 -8.58 -11.21
N ASP A 137 -0.87 -9.24 -10.09
CA ASP A 137 -2.21 -9.76 -9.78
C ASP A 137 -2.70 -9.35 -8.37
N GLY A 138 -1.84 -8.78 -7.52
CA GLY A 138 -2.16 -8.50 -6.12
C GLY A 138 -2.21 -9.75 -5.23
N GLY A 139 -1.77 -10.90 -5.74
CA GLY A 139 -1.69 -12.16 -5.00
C GLY A 139 -0.55 -12.17 -3.98
N PRO A 140 -0.43 -13.26 -3.21
CA PRO A 140 0.61 -13.36 -2.20
C PRO A 140 1.98 -13.53 -2.89
N VAL A 141 3.00 -12.89 -2.31
CA VAL A 141 4.38 -12.89 -2.82
C VAL A 141 4.98 -14.30 -2.73
N ASP A 142 5.73 -14.73 -3.74
CA ASP A 142 6.43 -16.01 -3.71
C ASP A 142 7.65 -15.99 -2.78
N ASN A 143 8.09 -17.16 -2.32
CA ASN A 143 9.25 -17.24 -1.41
C ASN A 143 10.53 -16.64 -2.02
N SER A 144 10.77 -16.87 -3.32
CA SER A 144 11.90 -16.31 -4.06
C SER A 144 11.81 -14.79 -4.22
N GLN A 145 10.61 -14.25 -4.46
CA GLN A 145 10.38 -12.81 -4.51
C GLN A 145 10.61 -12.16 -3.14
N ALA A 146 10.14 -12.79 -2.06
CA ALA A 146 10.36 -12.32 -0.71
C ALA A 146 11.86 -12.33 -0.33
N LEU A 147 12.59 -13.39 -0.71
CA LEU A 147 14.03 -13.47 -0.51
C LEU A 147 14.79 -12.41 -1.31
N LEU A 148 14.50 -12.27 -2.61
CA LEU A 148 15.14 -11.27 -3.46
C LEU A 148 14.90 -9.86 -2.91
N ARG A 149 13.66 -9.57 -2.50
CA ARG A 149 13.30 -8.31 -1.86
C ARG A 149 14.14 -8.06 -0.61
N ALA A 150 14.22 -9.05 0.29
CA ALA A 150 14.97 -8.94 1.53
C ALA A 150 16.47 -8.79 1.28
N ALA A 151 17.04 -9.57 0.36
CA ALA A 151 18.44 -9.50 -0.01
C ALA A 151 18.81 -8.14 -0.60
N VAL A 152 18.01 -7.62 -1.55
CA VAL A 152 18.24 -6.30 -2.14
C VAL A 152 18.15 -5.21 -1.07
N TYR A 153 17.14 -5.27 -0.19
CA TYR A 153 17.00 -4.32 0.91
C TYR A 153 18.20 -4.36 1.88
N THR A 154 18.60 -5.56 2.33
CA THR A 154 19.72 -5.74 3.27
C THR A 154 21.07 -5.39 2.65
N VAL A 155 21.31 -5.73 1.37
CA VAL A 155 22.57 -5.40 0.68
C VAL A 155 22.68 -3.89 0.42
N LEU A 156 21.61 -3.25 -0.06
CA LEU A 156 21.58 -1.80 -0.25
C LEU A 156 21.72 -1.05 1.09
N GLY A 157 21.17 -1.60 2.17
CA GLY A 157 21.31 -1.07 3.53
C GLY A 157 22.69 -1.25 4.16
N GLY A 158 23.33 -2.41 3.94
CA GLY A 158 24.55 -2.79 4.63
C GLY A 158 25.86 -2.33 3.99
N PHE A 159 25.92 -2.21 2.66
CA PHE A 159 27.18 -1.90 1.96
C PHE A 159 27.41 -0.41 1.66
N CYS A 160 26.35 0.41 1.55
CA CYS A 160 26.50 1.87 1.47
C CYS A 160 25.21 2.57 1.88
N SER A 161 25.28 3.47 2.87
CA SER A 161 24.17 4.34 3.26
C SER A 161 23.61 5.14 2.06
N CYS A 162 24.46 5.42 1.06
CA CYS A 162 24.07 6.06 -0.18
C CYS A 162 23.03 5.25 -0.98
N PHE A 163 23.19 3.93 -1.07
CA PHE A 163 22.30 3.05 -1.82
C PHE A 163 20.96 2.85 -1.12
N PHE A 164 20.97 2.81 0.22
CA PHE A 164 19.75 2.83 1.02
C PHE A 164 18.91 4.09 0.77
N LEU A 165 19.56 5.26 0.74
CA LEU A 165 18.87 6.52 0.45
C LEU A 165 18.28 6.53 -0.96
N ILE A 166 18.99 6.00 -1.95
CA ILE A 166 18.47 5.88 -3.32
C ILE A 166 17.26 4.93 -3.36
N ASP A 167 17.33 3.77 -2.70
CA ASP A 167 16.22 2.81 -2.61
C ASP A 167 14.95 3.46 -2.05
N VAL A 168 15.08 4.15 -0.92
CA VAL A 168 13.96 4.81 -0.25
C VAL A 168 13.48 6.01 -1.08
N ALA A 169 14.38 6.85 -1.58
CA ALA A 169 14.03 8.04 -2.33
C ALA A 169 13.35 7.69 -3.66
N TRP A 170 13.65 6.52 -4.26
CA TRP A 170 12.99 6.05 -5.49
C TRP A 170 11.47 6.04 -5.39
N ILE A 171 10.94 5.81 -4.19
CA ILE A 171 9.50 5.87 -3.95
C ILE A 171 8.91 7.21 -4.41
N LEU A 172 9.62 8.33 -4.20
CA LEU A 172 9.15 9.71 -4.42
C LEU A 172 8.74 9.96 -5.87
N TRP A 173 9.46 9.38 -6.82
CA TRP A 173 9.23 9.56 -8.24
C TRP A 173 8.47 8.41 -8.91
N ASP A 174 8.38 7.24 -8.26
CA ASP A 174 7.70 6.08 -8.84
C ASP A 174 6.17 6.21 -8.80
N ARG A 175 5.52 6.07 -9.97
CA ARG A 175 4.05 6.17 -10.12
C ARG A 175 3.29 5.11 -9.32
N ARG A 176 3.91 3.94 -9.08
CA ARG A 176 3.35 2.84 -8.29
C ARG A 176 3.88 2.84 -6.85
N ARG A 177 4.53 3.93 -6.41
CA ARG A 177 5.11 4.10 -5.08
C ARG A 177 6.01 2.90 -4.67
N GLN A 178 6.76 2.36 -5.63
CA GLN A 178 7.72 1.28 -5.42
C GLN A 178 9.09 1.87 -5.04
N ALA A 179 9.79 1.23 -4.09
CA ALA A 179 11.23 1.39 -3.90
C ALA A 179 12.01 0.46 -4.86
N LEU A 180 13.34 0.57 -4.92
CA LEU A 180 14.16 -0.28 -5.81
C LEU A 180 14.02 -1.77 -5.46
N HIS A 181 14.01 -2.12 -4.18
CA HIS A 181 13.80 -3.50 -3.74
C HIS A 181 12.40 -4.04 -4.08
N ASP A 182 11.36 -3.19 -4.09
CA ASP A 182 10.02 -3.57 -4.55
C ASP A 182 10.03 -3.90 -6.04
N LYS A 183 10.71 -3.06 -6.82
CA LYS A 183 10.78 -3.16 -8.28
C LYS A 183 11.58 -4.39 -8.70
N ALA A 184 12.71 -4.65 -8.06
CA ALA A 184 13.52 -5.85 -8.27
C ALA A 184 12.70 -7.13 -8.02
N ALA A 185 11.89 -7.14 -6.96
CA ALA A 185 11.04 -8.28 -6.61
C ALA A 185 9.69 -8.33 -7.36
N ARG A 186 9.37 -7.32 -8.18
CA ARG A 186 8.06 -7.16 -8.84
C ARG A 186 6.90 -7.20 -7.83
N THR A 187 7.02 -6.42 -6.76
CA THR A 187 6.04 -6.33 -5.67
C THR A 187 5.56 -4.90 -5.47
N VAL A 188 4.37 -4.73 -4.89
CA VAL A 188 3.84 -3.41 -4.48
C VAL A 188 3.35 -3.49 -3.04
N VAL A 189 3.17 -2.32 -2.41
CA VAL A 189 2.66 -2.23 -1.04
C VAL A 189 1.32 -1.54 -1.04
N GLU A 190 0.32 -2.24 -0.54
CA GLU A 190 -1.06 -1.79 -0.45
C GLU A 190 -1.50 -1.65 1.01
N ARG A 191 -2.63 -0.98 1.22
CA ARG A 191 -3.30 -0.97 2.53
C ARG A 191 -3.90 -2.35 2.75
N ALA A 192 -3.70 -2.94 3.93
CA ALA A 192 -4.16 -4.30 4.24
C ALA A 192 -5.70 -4.44 4.15
N GLY A 193 -6.45 -3.37 4.43
CA GLY A 193 -7.90 -3.35 4.29
C GLY A 193 -8.43 -3.03 2.89
N ALA A 194 -7.55 -2.77 1.90
CA ALA A 194 -8.01 -2.39 0.56
C ALA A 194 -8.59 -3.57 -0.24
N ARG A 195 -8.17 -4.80 0.06
CA ARG A 195 -8.60 -6.04 -0.61
C ARG A 195 -8.67 -7.19 0.40
N PRO A 196 -9.41 -8.28 0.12
CA PRO A 196 -9.32 -9.52 0.90
C PRO A 196 -7.88 -9.96 1.10
N ASP A 197 -7.56 -10.61 2.22
CA ASP A 197 -6.19 -11.02 2.52
C ASP A 197 -5.71 -12.15 1.60
N PRO A 198 -4.76 -11.89 0.69
CA PRO A 198 -4.25 -12.92 -0.22
C PRO A 198 -3.42 -13.98 0.50
N TYR A 199 -3.06 -13.76 1.77
CA TYR A 199 -2.27 -14.69 2.58
C TYR A 199 -3.12 -15.61 3.48
N ALA A 200 -4.44 -15.42 3.55
CA ALA A 200 -5.33 -16.13 4.47
C ALA A 200 -5.33 -17.67 4.30
N GLY A 201 -4.96 -18.16 3.10
CA GLY A 201 -4.90 -19.59 2.79
C GLY A 201 -3.52 -20.25 2.91
N ARG A 202 -2.51 -19.54 3.43
CA ARG A 202 -1.16 -20.07 3.66
C ARG A 202 -0.94 -20.43 5.12
#